data_AF-A0A2N1P365-F1
#
_entry.id   AF-A0A2N1P365-F1
#
_cell.length_a   1.000
_cell.length_b   1.000
_cell.length_c   1.000
_cell.angle_alpha   90.00
_cell.angle_beta   90.00
_cell.angle_gamma   90.00
#
_symmetry.space_group_name_H-M   'P 1'
#
loop_
_entity.id
_entity.type
_entity.pdbx_description
1 polymer ?
#
loop_
_entity_poly.entity_id
_entity_poly.type
_entity_poly.pdbx_seq_one_letter_code
_entity_poly.pdbx_strand_id
1 'polypeptide(L)'
;MKKTLDGSNFLIKDSTINDNRILIFTTIANINQLEQSTLWIMDGTFKTVPTIFKQLYTIHGFVGRNENSWIMPLVYVLMSSKSEECYQALFQDLIDFGNKHDIDLHPQFVLTDFEIAAIKTIRTEFSGVQNKGCHFHLSQNIYRKVQEFGLTVLYRTDENFSLLIRHIPALAFLPYNKIPTVFDKLRNIMPEEAIRIME
;
A
#
# COMPACT_ATOMS: atom_id res chain seq x y z
N MET A 1 20.35 -4.03 -13.48
CA MET A 1 20.19 -2.63 -13.95
C MET A 1 20.70 -1.72 -12.84
N LYS A 2 21.87 -1.08 -13.01
CA LYS A 2 22.48 -0.22 -11.96
C LYS A 2 22.36 1.27 -12.25
N LYS A 3 22.11 1.63 -13.51
CA LYS A 3 22.00 2.99 -14.01
C LYS A 3 20.71 3.16 -14.81
N THR A 4 20.21 4.39 -14.85
CA THR A 4 19.15 4.85 -15.76
C THR A 4 19.68 4.97 -17.20
N LEU A 5 18.77 5.23 -18.15
CA LEU A 5 19.12 5.44 -19.57
C LEU A 5 20.01 6.68 -19.79
N ASP A 6 19.92 7.68 -18.93
CA ASP A 6 20.76 8.89 -18.95
C ASP A 6 22.08 8.73 -18.17
N GLY A 7 22.35 7.54 -17.62
CA GLY A 7 23.60 7.22 -16.93
C GLY A 7 23.64 7.55 -15.43
N SER A 8 22.56 8.10 -14.87
CA SER A 8 22.40 8.32 -13.42
C SER A 8 22.40 7.01 -12.64
N ASN A 9 22.89 7.02 -11.39
CA ASN A 9 22.79 5.85 -10.53
C ASN A 9 21.32 5.55 -10.21
N PHE A 10 20.95 4.27 -10.30
CA PHE A 10 19.57 3.81 -10.08
C PHE A 10 19.46 2.77 -8.98
N LEU A 11 20.37 1.78 -8.91
CA LEU A 11 20.42 0.87 -7.76
C LEU A 11 21.19 1.57 -6.63
N ILE A 12 20.47 1.99 -5.58
CA ILE A 12 21.07 2.72 -4.46
C ILE A 12 21.50 1.80 -3.32
N LYS A 13 20.87 0.62 -3.19
CA LYS A 13 21.15 -0.34 -2.14
C LYS A 13 20.93 -1.78 -2.61
N ASP A 14 21.83 -2.67 -2.20
CA ASP A 14 21.71 -4.12 -2.28
C ASP A 14 22.11 -4.65 -0.89
N SER A 15 21.12 -4.97 -0.06
CA SER A 15 21.30 -5.38 1.34
C SER A 15 20.74 -6.78 1.58
N THR A 16 21.33 -7.49 2.54
CA THR A 16 20.87 -8.81 2.99
C THR A 16 20.72 -8.80 4.50
N ILE A 17 19.56 -9.19 4.99
CA ILE A 17 19.20 -9.23 6.42
C ILE A 17 18.55 -10.56 6.72
N ASN A 18 19.15 -11.34 7.63
CA ASN A 18 18.66 -12.68 7.98
C ASN A 18 18.35 -13.52 6.73
N ASP A 19 19.32 -13.58 5.80
CA ASP A 19 19.23 -14.24 4.49
C ASP A 19 18.18 -13.67 3.51
N ASN A 20 17.47 -12.59 3.89
CA ASN A 20 16.53 -11.91 3.03
C ASN A 20 17.19 -10.75 2.30
N ARG A 21 17.10 -10.74 0.98
CA ARG A 21 17.69 -9.73 0.12
C ARG A 21 16.70 -8.62 -0.19
N ILE A 22 17.19 -7.38 -0.15
CA ILE A 22 16.46 -6.16 -0.47
C ILE A 22 17.29 -5.38 -1.50
N LEU A 23 16.66 -5.05 -2.64
CA LEU A 23 17.26 -4.19 -3.66
C LEU A 23 16.42 -2.93 -3.80
N ILE A 24 17.00 -1.76 -3.56
CA ILE A 24 16.30 -0.47 -3.66
C ILE A 24 16.78 0.27 -4.90
N PHE A 25 15.83 0.61 -5.76
CA PHE A 25 16.06 1.37 -6.98
C PHE A 25 15.33 2.71 -6.94
N THR A 26 16.10 3.79 -7.08
CA THR A 26 15.61 5.18 -7.15
C THR A 26 16.73 6.09 -7.65
N THR A 27 16.45 7.36 -7.85
CA THR A 27 17.43 8.39 -8.18
C THR A 27 17.31 9.56 -7.19
N ILE A 28 18.33 10.42 -7.13
CA ILE A 28 18.26 11.64 -6.33
C ILE A 28 17.08 12.52 -6.78
N ALA A 29 16.80 12.58 -8.09
CA ALA A 29 15.66 13.32 -8.63
C ALA A 29 14.32 12.74 -8.13
N ASN A 30 14.19 11.41 -8.10
CA ASN A 30 12.98 10.75 -7.60
C ASN A 30 12.77 11.00 -6.11
N ILE A 31 13.83 10.97 -5.31
CA ILE A 31 13.76 11.23 -3.87
C ILE A 31 13.40 12.69 -3.57
N ASN A 32 13.91 13.64 -4.37
CA ASN A 32 13.45 15.03 -4.30
C ASN A 32 11.96 15.19 -4.62
N GLN A 33 11.44 14.48 -5.64
CA GLN A 33 9.99 14.50 -5.92
C GLN A 33 9.19 13.88 -4.76
N LEU A 34 9.74 12.85 -4.13
CA LEU A 34 9.09 12.15 -3.04
C LEU A 34 9.00 13.02 -1.78
N GLU A 35 10.07 13.76 -1.45
CA GLU A 35 10.09 14.76 -0.36
C GLU A 35 9.02 15.84 -0.54
N GLN A 36 8.82 16.32 -1.77
CA GLN A 36 7.80 17.33 -2.08
C GLN A 36 6.37 16.79 -2.02
N SER A 37 6.19 15.46 -1.98
CA SER A 37 4.88 14.82 -1.99
C SER A 37 4.34 14.64 -0.58
N THR A 38 3.24 15.33 -0.26
CA THR A 38 2.56 15.22 1.05
C THR A 38 1.93 13.84 1.30
N LEU A 39 1.49 13.18 0.22
CA LEU A 39 0.94 11.83 0.23
C LEU A 39 1.88 10.89 -0.51
N TRP A 40 2.27 9.81 0.15
CA TRP A 40 2.94 8.69 -0.50
C TRP A 40 1.96 7.53 -0.66
N ILE A 41 1.97 6.89 -1.83
CA ILE A 41 1.14 5.71 -2.08
C ILE A 41 2.08 4.52 -2.24
N MET A 42 1.89 3.51 -1.39
CA MET A 42 2.76 2.34 -1.38
C MET A 42 1.96 1.08 -1.68
N ASP A 43 2.53 0.23 -2.55
CA ASP A 43 1.87 -1.00 -2.99
C ASP A 43 2.88 -2.12 -3.23
N GLY A 44 2.47 -3.35 -2.95
CA GLY A 44 3.24 -4.57 -3.19
C GLY A 44 2.64 -5.39 -4.31
N THR A 45 3.40 -5.65 -5.38
CA THR A 45 3.01 -6.58 -6.46
C THR A 45 3.83 -7.86 -6.45
N PHE A 46 3.15 -9.00 -6.66
CA PHE A 46 3.71 -10.35 -6.46
C PHE A 46 3.93 -11.14 -7.75
N LYS A 47 3.15 -10.85 -8.80
CA LYS A 47 3.13 -11.68 -10.02
C LYS A 47 4.24 -11.34 -11.02
N THR A 48 4.96 -10.25 -10.80
CA THR A 48 5.89 -9.66 -11.76
C THR A 48 7.34 -9.64 -11.23
N VAL A 49 7.69 -10.51 -10.30
CA VAL A 49 9.03 -10.56 -9.70
C VAL A 49 9.81 -11.84 -10.04
N PRO A 50 11.15 -11.76 -10.12
CA PRO A 50 11.99 -12.95 -10.20
C PRO A 50 11.73 -13.90 -9.02
N THR A 51 11.86 -15.21 -9.23
CA THR A 51 11.52 -16.26 -8.24
C THR A 51 12.25 -16.15 -6.89
N ILE A 52 13.39 -15.46 -6.86
CA ILE A 52 14.16 -15.21 -5.62
C ILE A 52 13.56 -14.09 -4.75
N PHE A 53 12.61 -13.31 -5.27
CA PHE A 53 11.92 -12.24 -4.55
C PHE A 53 10.46 -12.60 -4.34
N LYS A 54 9.89 -12.19 -3.21
CA LYS A 54 8.47 -12.40 -2.90
C LYS A 54 7.59 -11.25 -3.40
N GLN A 55 8.14 -10.04 -3.49
CA GLN A 55 7.40 -8.88 -3.96
C GLN A 55 8.30 -7.82 -4.60
N LEU A 56 7.68 -7.01 -5.46
CA LEU A 56 8.14 -5.69 -5.85
C LEU A 56 7.26 -4.70 -5.09
N TYR A 57 7.84 -4.01 -4.13
CA TYR A 57 7.21 -2.94 -3.40
C TYR A 57 7.55 -1.61 -4.07
N THR A 58 6.57 -0.74 -4.27
CA THR A 58 6.76 0.56 -4.91
C THR A 58 6.25 1.68 -4.04
N ILE A 59 6.95 2.81 -4.07
CA ILE A 59 6.53 4.05 -3.41
C ILE A 59 6.31 5.09 -4.49
N HIS A 60 5.10 5.64 -4.51
CA HIS A 60 4.66 6.65 -5.45
C HIS A 60 4.50 7.99 -4.75
N GLY A 61 4.78 9.05 -5.50
CA GLY A 61 4.53 10.43 -5.09
C GLY A 61 3.96 11.23 -6.26
N PHE A 62 3.53 12.45 -5.98
CA PHE A 62 3.13 13.39 -7.01
C PHE A 62 4.33 13.98 -7.73
N VAL A 63 4.27 14.00 -9.06
CA VAL A 63 5.24 14.66 -9.94
C VAL A 63 4.51 15.70 -10.78
N GLY A 64 5.09 16.89 -10.91
CA GLY A 64 4.48 18.01 -11.61
C GLY A 64 3.93 19.07 -10.66
N ARG A 65 3.19 20.06 -11.19
CA ARG A 65 2.67 21.19 -10.39
C ARG A 65 1.19 21.42 -10.69
N ASN A 66 0.44 21.78 -9.65
CA ASN A 66 -0.98 22.14 -9.72
C ASN A 66 -1.80 21.08 -10.47
N GLU A 67 -2.55 21.50 -11.49
CA GLU A 67 -3.47 20.67 -12.27
C GLU A 67 -2.76 19.63 -13.15
N ASN A 68 -1.45 19.76 -13.36
CA ASN A 68 -0.63 18.82 -14.13
C ASN A 68 0.15 17.84 -13.23
N SER A 69 -0.34 17.57 -12.02
CA SER A 69 0.27 16.58 -11.12
C SER A 69 -0.12 15.15 -11.48
N TRP A 70 0.84 14.25 -11.54
CA TRP A 70 0.64 12.82 -11.80
C TRP A 70 1.21 11.99 -10.67
N ILE A 71 0.57 10.88 -10.34
CA ILE A 71 1.11 9.90 -9.40
C ILE A 71 2.07 9.01 -10.18
N MET A 72 3.35 9.02 -9.79
CA MET A 72 4.40 8.26 -10.46
C MET A 72 5.11 7.36 -9.45
N PRO A 73 5.49 6.12 -9.82
CA PRO A 73 6.38 5.30 -9.02
C PRO A 73 7.79 5.93 -8.98
N LEU A 74 8.23 6.32 -7.79
CA LEU A 74 9.50 7.01 -7.57
C LEU A 74 10.56 6.08 -6.98
N VAL A 75 10.14 5.10 -6.17
CA VAL A 75 11.03 4.08 -5.57
C VAL A 75 10.50 2.70 -5.92
N TYR A 76 11.40 1.81 -6.29
CA TYR A 76 11.11 0.40 -6.57
C TYR A 76 11.98 -0.46 -5.67
N VAL A 77 11.38 -1.45 -5.02
CA VAL A 77 12.09 -2.30 -4.06
C VAL A 77 11.76 -3.76 -4.29
N LEU A 78 12.78 -4.56 -4.61
CA LEU A 78 12.63 -6.01 -4.67
C LEU A 78 12.95 -6.58 -3.28
N MET A 79 12.01 -7.32 -2.70
CA MET A 79 12.15 -7.89 -1.36
C MET A 79 11.90 -9.40 -1.37
N SER A 80 12.80 -10.18 -0.78
CA SER A 80 12.62 -11.63 -0.65
C SER A 80 11.78 -12.04 0.56
N SER A 81 11.46 -11.09 1.43
CA SER A 81 10.56 -11.26 2.57
C SER A 81 9.68 -10.02 2.75
N LYS A 82 8.55 -10.22 3.42
CA LYS A 82 7.58 -9.17 3.81
C LYS A 82 7.51 -9.03 5.33
N SER A 83 8.59 -9.41 6.01
CA SER A 83 8.69 -9.30 7.46
C SER A 83 8.91 -7.86 7.88
N GLU A 84 8.57 -7.55 9.13
CA GLU A 84 8.69 -6.21 9.69
C GLU A 84 10.14 -5.70 9.62
N GLU A 85 11.13 -6.58 9.80
CA GLU A 85 12.56 -6.25 9.72
C GLU A 85 12.99 -5.87 8.30
N CYS A 86 12.42 -6.52 7.28
CA CYS A 86 12.73 -6.17 5.89
C CYS A 86 12.12 -4.82 5.50
N TYR A 87 10.91 -4.53 5.97
CA TYR A 87 10.34 -3.18 5.81
C TYR A 87 11.16 -2.14 6.55
N GLN A 88 11.62 -2.47 7.76
CA GLN A 88 12.41 -1.55 8.56
C GLN A 88 13.68 -1.14 7.85
N ALA A 89 14.42 -2.12 7.34
CA ALA A 89 15.61 -1.86 6.56
C ALA A 89 15.32 -1.09 5.26
N LEU A 90 14.23 -1.40 4.57
CA LEU A 90 13.81 -0.65 3.38
C LEU A 90 13.67 0.84 3.69
N PHE A 91 12.93 1.20 4.74
CA PHE A 91 12.68 2.61 5.06
C PHE A 91 13.91 3.30 5.64
N GLN A 92 14.71 2.61 6.47
CA GLN A 92 15.97 3.16 6.98
C GLN A 92 16.98 3.40 5.86
N ASP A 93 17.17 2.44 4.95
CA ASP A 93 18.07 2.61 3.80
C ASP A 93 17.61 3.77 2.89
N LEU A 94 16.31 4.01 2.79
CA LEU A 94 15.74 5.13 2.01
C LEU A 94 15.95 6.48 2.71
N ILE A 95 15.72 6.55 4.03
CA ILE A 95 15.95 7.73 4.86
C ILE A 95 17.45 8.10 4.84
N ASP A 96 18.34 7.13 5.04
CA ASP A 96 19.78 7.32 5.00
C ASP A 96 20.24 7.85 3.63
N PHE A 97 19.65 7.34 2.54
CA PHE A 97 19.93 7.84 1.20
C PHE A 97 19.46 9.28 1.00
N GLY A 98 18.28 9.65 1.51
CA GLY A 98 17.80 11.03 1.51
C GLY A 98 18.73 11.96 2.29
N ASN A 99 19.02 11.61 3.54
CA ASN A 99 19.88 12.38 4.45
C ASN A 99 21.28 12.61 3.86
N LYS A 100 21.87 11.60 3.22
CA LYS A 100 23.17 11.72 2.55
C LYS A 100 23.19 12.76 1.42
N HIS A 101 22.02 13.08 0.87
CA HIS A 101 21.83 14.05 -0.20
C HIS A 101 21.12 15.32 0.27
N ASP A 102 21.06 15.56 1.58
CA ASP A 102 20.40 16.71 2.20
C ASP A 102 18.89 16.79 1.86
N ILE A 103 18.23 15.64 1.71
CA ILE A 103 16.80 15.51 1.44
C ILE A 103 16.12 14.83 2.63
N ASP A 104 15.24 15.57 3.32
CA ASP A 104 14.50 15.05 4.47
C ASP A 104 13.19 14.39 4.04
N LEU A 105 13.07 13.09 4.30
CA LEU A 105 11.92 12.30 3.90
C LEU A 105 10.88 12.23 5.01
N HIS A 106 9.89 13.13 4.95
CA HIS A 106 8.86 13.27 5.99
C HIS A 106 7.43 13.32 5.42
N PRO A 107 6.84 12.18 5.00
CA PRO A 107 5.48 12.16 4.48
C PRO A 107 4.47 12.52 5.56
N GLN A 108 3.50 13.38 5.22
CA GLN A 108 2.38 13.68 6.11
C GLN A 108 1.36 12.53 6.12
N PHE A 109 1.11 11.96 4.94
CA PHE A 109 0.17 10.86 4.74
C PHE A 109 0.83 9.72 3.97
N VAL A 110 0.49 8.51 4.35
CA VAL A 110 0.75 7.33 3.53
C VAL A 110 -0.56 6.61 3.24
N LEU A 111 -0.76 6.21 1.99
CA LEU A 111 -1.83 5.31 1.58
C LEU A 111 -1.20 3.95 1.29
N THR A 112 -1.53 2.95 2.09
CA THR A 112 -1.02 1.59 1.94
C THR A 112 -2.16 0.62 1.72
N ASP A 113 -1.82 -0.60 1.33
CA ASP A 113 -2.68 -1.74 1.58
C ASP A 113 -2.79 -2.02 3.10
N PHE A 114 -3.39 -3.15 3.45
CA PHE A 114 -3.64 -3.54 4.85
C PHE A 114 -2.52 -4.44 5.41
N GLU A 115 -1.29 -4.33 4.91
CA GLU A 115 -0.18 -5.14 5.42
C GLU A 115 0.37 -4.59 6.75
N ILE A 116 0.12 -5.33 7.84
CA ILE A 116 0.45 -4.90 9.21
C ILE A 116 1.93 -4.62 9.40
N ALA A 117 2.82 -5.42 8.81
CA ALA A 117 4.27 -5.23 8.91
C ALA A 117 4.67 -3.86 8.37
N ALA A 118 4.28 -3.55 7.12
CA ALA A 118 4.54 -2.24 6.52
C ALA A 118 3.93 -1.09 7.34
N ILE A 119 2.67 -1.20 7.77
CA ILE A 119 1.98 -0.15 8.56
C ILE A 119 2.71 0.15 9.87
N LYS A 120 3.12 -0.90 10.60
CA LYS A 120 3.86 -0.74 11.87
C LYS A 120 5.19 -0.06 11.63
N THR A 121 5.97 -0.55 10.67
CA THR A 121 7.28 0.01 10.38
C THR A 121 7.19 1.48 9.94
N ILE A 122 6.24 1.83 9.07
CA ILE A 122 6.07 3.23 8.64
C ILE A 122 5.83 4.16 9.83
N ARG A 123 5.02 3.75 10.81
CA ARG A 123 4.75 4.55 12.01
C ARG A 123 5.98 4.70 12.91
N THR A 124 6.85 3.71 12.91
CA THR A 124 8.11 3.74 13.68
C THR A 124 9.15 4.63 13.02
N GLU A 125 9.32 4.50 11.70
CA GLU A 125 10.39 5.18 10.95
C GLU A 125 10.04 6.63 10.56
N PHE A 126 8.76 6.95 10.35
CA PHE A 126 8.31 8.30 9.99
C PHE A 126 7.44 8.89 11.11
N SER A 127 8.03 9.74 11.95
CA SER A 127 7.28 10.35 13.07
C SER A 127 6.16 11.26 12.56
N GLY A 128 4.99 11.23 13.22
CA GLY A 128 3.85 12.11 12.87
C GLY A 128 3.06 11.70 11.62
N VAL A 129 3.50 10.69 10.86
CA VAL A 129 2.81 10.20 9.67
C VAL A 129 1.41 9.67 9.98
N GLN A 130 0.44 10.00 9.12
CA GLN A 130 -0.89 9.41 9.17
C GLN A 130 -1.04 8.32 8.11
N ASN A 131 -1.13 7.07 8.55
CA ASN A 131 -1.46 5.96 7.67
C ASN A 131 -2.96 5.93 7.35
N LYS A 132 -3.28 5.79 6.06
CA LYS A 132 -4.62 5.61 5.50
C LYS A 132 -4.67 4.26 4.78
N GLY A 133 -5.79 3.56 4.89
CA GLY A 133 -6.04 2.32 4.17
C GLY A 133 -6.59 2.57 2.77
N CYS A 134 -6.14 1.80 1.78
CA CYS A 134 -6.63 1.89 0.41
C CYS A 134 -8.06 1.32 0.26
N HIS A 135 -9.03 2.19 -0.05
CA HIS A 135 -10.44 1.80 -0.27
C HIS A 135 -10.63 0.83 -1.43
N PHE A 136 -9.81 0.96 -2.49
CA PHE A 136 -9.82 0.03 -3.61
C PHE A 136 -9.47 -1.39 -3.15
N HIS A 137 -8.39 -1.55 -2.38
CA HIS A 137 -7.99 -2.84 -1.84
C HIS A 137 -9.03 -3.39 -0.85
N LEU A 138 -9.65 -2.54 -0.02
CA LEU A 138 -10.75 -2.96 0.84
C LEU A 138 -11.92 -3.53 0.03
N SER A 139 -12.38 -2.79 -0.98
CA SER A 139 -13.48 -3.20 -1.85
C SER A 139 -13.16 -4.48 -2.63
N GLN A 140 -11.92 -4.59 -3.11
CA GLN A 140 -11.42 -5.78 -3.80
C GLN A 140 -11.39 -7.00 -2.86
N ASN A 141 -10.98 -6.84 -1.59
CA ASN A 141 -11.00 -7.91 -0.59
C ASN A 141 -12.42 -8.44 -0.36
N ILE A 142 -13.40 -7.56 -0.21
CA ILE A 142 -14.80 -7.94 -0.07
C ILE A 142 -15.28 -8.72 -1.30
N TYR A 143 -14.97 -8.24 -2.51
CA TYR A 143 -15.34 -8.96 -3.72
C TYR A 143 -14.63 -10.33 -3.85
N ARG A 144 -13.38 -10.45 -3.40
CA ARG A 144 -12.70 -11.76 -3.34
C ARG A 144 -13.44 -12.74 -2.42
N LYS A 145 -14.00 -12.28 -1.30
CA LYS A 145 -14.84 -13.11 -0.42
C LYS A 145 -16.15 -13.52 -1.07
N VAL A 146 -16.80 -12.63 -1.81
CA VAL A 146 -17.97 -12.98 -2.66
C VAL A 146 -17.62 -14.11 -3.63
N GLN A 147 -16.43 -14.07 -4.25
CA GLN A 147 -15.97 -15.13 -5.15
C GLN A 147 -15.67 -16.44 -4.41
N GLU A 148 -14.94 -16.37 -3.30
CA GLU A 148 -14.56 -17.52 -2.47
C GLU A 148 -15.78 -18.31 -1.96
N PHE A 149 -16.86 -17.61 -1.62
CA PHE A 149 -18.10 -18.24 -1.15
C PHE A 149 -19.09 -18.60 -2.27
N GLY A 150 -18.69 -18.47 -3.54
CA GLY A 150 -19.54 -18.85 -4.68
C GLY A 150 -20.72 -17.90 -4.94
N LEU A 151 -20.73 -16.72 -4.32
CA LEU A 151 -21.84 -15.76 -4.38
C LEU A 151 -21.76 -14.82 -5.61
N THR A 152 -20.87 -15.10 -6.56
CA THR A 152 -20.62 -14.23 -7.72
C THR A 152 -21.85 -14.08 -8.62
N VAL A 153 -22.61 -15.16 -8.82
CA VAL A 153 -23.84 -15.11 -9.63
C VAL A 153 -24.87 -14.24 -8.94
N LEU A 154 -25.16 -14.52 -7.66
CA LEU A 154 -26.12 -13.75 -6.85
C LEU A 154 -25.75 -12.25 -6.81
N TYR A 155 -24.46 -11.93 -6.58
CA TYR A 155 -23.97 -10.54 -6.61
C TYR A 155 -24.19 -9.82 -7.94
N ARG A 156 -24.23 -10.53 -9.06
CA ARG A 156 -24.43 -9.96 -10.40
C ARG A 156 -25.90 -9.87 -10.79
N THR A 157 -26.73 -10.78 -10.30
CA THR A 157 -28.13 -10.90 -10.73
C THR A 157 -29.13 -10.30 -9.75
N ASP A 158 -28.75 -10.11 -8.48
CA ASP A 158 -29.58 -9.50 -7.45
C ASP A 158 -29.00 -8.14 -7.02
N GLU A 159 -29.72 -7.07 -7.36
CA GLU A 159 -29.31 -5.69 -7.06
C GLU A 159 -29.32 -5.38 -5.56
N ASN A 160 -30.28 -5.92 -4.81
CA ASN A 160 -30.38 -5.71 -3.36
C ASN A 160 -29.22 -6.37 -2.65
N PHE A 161 -28.90 -7.62 -3.02
CA PHE A 161 -27.72 -8.31 -2.51
C PHE A 161 -26.44 -7.55 -2.85
N SER A 162 -26.29 -7.12 -4.11
CA SER A 162 -25.15 -6.32 -4.56
C SER A 162 -24.99 -5.03 -3.74
N LEU A 163 -26.11 -4.35 -3.45
CA LEU A 163 -26.11 -3.14 -2.63
C LEU A 163 -25.69 -3.42 -1.18
N LEU A 164 -26.22 -4.48 -0.57
CA LEU A 164 -25.84 -4.89 0.80
C LEU A 164 -24.35 -5.20 0.92
N ILE A 165 -23.78 -5.93 -0.04
CA ILE A 165 -22.33 -6.19 -0.07
C ILE A 165 -21.54 -4.89 -0.24
N ARG A 166 -22.00 -3.95 -1.08
CA ARG A 166 -21.35 -2.64 -1.26
C ARG A 166 -21.45 -1.73 -0.04
N HIS A 167 -22.41 -1.95 0.86
CA HIS A 167 -22.45 -1.23 2.14
C HIS A 167 -21.26 -1.57 3.03
N ILE A 168 -20.67 -2.76 2.93
CA ILE A 168 -19.51 -3.17 3.75
C ILE A 168 -18.32 -2.22 3.55
N PRO A 169 -17.78 -2.02 2.34
CA PRO A 169 -16.70 -1.06 2.12
C PRO A 169 -17.17 0.41 2.25
N ALA A 170 -18.48 0.68 2.19
CA ALA A 170 -19.01 2.03 2.40
C ALA A 170 -18.94 2.47 3.88
N LEU A 171 -18.81 1.54 4.82
CA LEU A 171 -18.60 1.85 6.24
C LEU A 171 -17.36 2.73 6.47
N ALA A 172 -16.37 2.66 5.58
CA ALA A 172 -15.17 3.50 5.63
C ALA A 172 -15.46 5.01 5.53
N PHE A 173 -16.63 5.40 5.04
CA PHE A 173 -17.05 6.81 4.93
C PHE A 173 -17.83 7.33 6.14
N LEU A 174 -18.05 6.49 7.15
CA LEU A 174 -18.68 6.92 8.39
C LEU A 174 -17.67 7.53 9.35
N PRO A 175 -18.10 8.42 10.25
CA PRO A 175 -17.31 8.76 11.43
C PRO A 175 -16.89 7.49 12.18
N TYR A 176 -15.62 7.39 12.58
CA TYR A 176 -15.04 6.16 13.15
C TYR A 176 -15.85 5.60 14.33
N ASN A 177 -16.42 6.47 15.16
CA ASN A 177 -17.21 6.12 16.33
C ASN A 177 -18.59 5.53 15.97
N LYS A 178 -19.07 5.69 14.73
CA LYS A 178 -20.33 5.10 14.24
C LYS A 178 -20.13 3.75 13.55
N ILE A 179 -18.90 3.43 13.12
CA ILE A 179 -18.61 2.22 12.35
C ILE A 179 -19.08 0.95 13.08
N PRO A 180 -18.75 0.70 14.37
CA PRO A 180 -19.14 -0.54 15.04
C PRO A 180 -20.67 -0.73 15.06
N THR A 181 -21.42 0.31 15.45
CA THR A 181 -22.87 0.24 15.52
C THR A 181 -23.53 0.03 14.15
N VAL A 182 -23.02 0.67 13.09
CA VAL A 182 -23.58 0.49 11.74
C VAL A 182 -23.16 -0.86 11.14
N PHE A 183 -21.96 -1.34 11.46
CA PHE A 183 -21.50 -2.68 11.09
C PHE A 183 -22.41 -3.76 11.70
N ASP A 184 -22.73 -3.67 12.99
CA ASP A 184 -23.64 -4.61 13.65
C ASP A 184 -25.05 -4.58 13.04
N LYS A 185 -25.56 -3.39 12.72
CA LYS A 185 -26.84 -3.24 12.02
C LYS A 185 -26.81 -3.87 10.63
N LEU A 186 -25.74 -3.66 9.88
CA LEU A 186 -25.56 -4.25 8.55
C LEU A 186 -25.48 -5.78 8.63
N ARG A 187 -24.77 -6.32 9.64
CA ARG A 187 -24.66 -7.75 9.89
C ARG A 187 -26.02 -8.40 10.17
N ASN A 188 -26.88 -7.74 10.95
CA ASN A 188 -28.20 -8.25 11.31
C ASN A 188 -29.18 -8.34 10.13
N ILE A 189 -28.95 -7.59 9.05
CA ILE A 189 -29.79 -7.61 7.84
C ILE A 189 -29.12 -8.37 6.68
N MET A 190 -27.91 -8.89 6.88
CA MET A 190 -27.17 -9.60 5.86
C MET A 190 -27.79 -10.99 5.64
N PRO A 191 -27.98 -11.45 4.38
CA PRO A 191 -28.42 -12.81 4.09
C PRO A 191 -27.48 -13.84 4.71
N GLU A 192 -28.02 -14.98 5.14
CA GLU A 192 -27.28 -16.02 5.86
C GLU A 192 -26.02 -16.48 5.10
N GLU A 193 -26.15 -16.64 3.79
CA GLU A 193 -25.07 -17.02 2.88
C GLU A 193 -23.93 -15.99 2.81
N ALA A 194 -24.19 -14.72 3.15
CA ALA A 194 -23.24 -13.61 3.09
C ALA A 194 -22.70 -13.17 4.46
N ILE A 195 -23.24 -13.68 5.58
CA ILE A 195 -22.77 -13.35 6.94
C ILE A 195 -21.27 -13.62 7.08
N ARG A 196 -20.76 -14.69 6.48
CA ARG A 196 -19.34 -15.08 6.50
C ARG A 196 -18.40 -14.08 5.83
N ILE A 197 -18.91 -13.15 5.02
CA ILE A 197 -18.11 -12.06 4.44
C ILE A 197 -17.74 -11.02 5.51
N MET A 198 -18.55 -10.94 6.57
CA MET A 198 -18.40 -9.99 7.68
C MET A 198 -17.66 -10.59 8.89
N GLU A 199 -17.06 -11.77 8.75
CA GLU A 199 -16.18 -12.41 9.75
C GLU A 199 -14.70 -12.09 9.45
#